data_AF-A0A061IST9-F1
#
_entry.id   AF-A0A061IST9-F1
#
_cell.length_a   1.000
_cell.length_b   1.000
_cell.length_c   1.000
_cell.angle_alpha   90.00
_cell.angle_beta   90.00
_cell.angle_gamma   90.00
#
_symmetry.space_group_name_H-M   'P 1'
#
loop_
_entity.id
_entity.type
_entity.pdbx_description
1 polymer ?
#
loop_
_entity_poly.entity_id
_entity_poly.type
_entity_poly.pdbx_seq_one_letter_code
_entity_poly.pdbx_strand_id
1 'polypeptide(L)'
;MSDDKNAVTISVLSEDPKEKKGNEKRNRDTESLKLSEEDERIKSQVELLVTRAGDSNPALAATAIQQLIELLRTHTGGSMASVPKPLKYVRSMYAQLEKVLKDTTDASAAVRLHDVLSFVAMTIEFPEGRRASLEHKLQGTQDDLAEWGHEYLRFLAGSISAEWKERAGKAEGVNHLTGFVQQIVSYMVSHQDEPTAVDLLMEVEDINAILPLTDSHNYRRIASYLAAVSKYLTRPMDTAALRAVYDVYLKMESYNEALFVALQLGDRGLVRNLFEKCHRAALRLQMALTCARYRLYLEMDNEEEELLNEAMGNMRLSQLYRHAAGDLDSMPPKSPEDIFKTGMDGQELTTSSDSSFKLVCAFASGLVNCGFGKDTYLTEKNASWPYEQTEIALLRRRPCWTYHLWDHAEGLDKRLH
;
A
#
# COMPACT_ATOMS: atom_id res chain seq x y z
N MET A 1 54.00 35.43 -33.42
CA MET A 1 53.32 36.66 -32.96
C MET A 1 51.83 36.39 -33.01
N SER A 2 51.07 36.94 -32.05
CA SER A 2 49.68 36.61 -31.66
C SER A 2 49.64 35.41 -30.69
N ASP A 3 49.58 35.62 -29.37
CA ASP A 3 48.48 36.14 -28.52
C ASP A 3 47.72 34.97 -27.89
N ASP A 4 48.20 34.50 -26.73
CA ASP A 4 47.43 33.56 -25.90
C ASP A 4 46.95 34.24 -24.63
N LYS A 5 45.63 34.32 -24.56
CA LYS A 5 44.83 34.91 -23.48
C LYS A 5 44.90 33.98 -22.27
N ASN A 6 45.38 34.50 -21.13
CA ASN A 6 45.34 33.79 -19.86
C ASN A 6 43.88 33.56 -19.41
N ALA A 7 43.46 32.30 -19.34
CA ALA A 7 42.23 31.91 -18.67
C ALA A 7 42.49 31.78 -17.16
N VAL A 8 41.69 32.47 -16.35
CA VAL A 8 41.75 32.42 -14.89
C VAL A 8 41.10 31.12 -14.40
N THR A 9 41.87 30.27 -13.73
CA THR A 9 41.39 29.03 -13.13
C THR A 9 40.67 29.31 -11.80
N ILE A 10 39.39 28.95 -11.73
CA ILE A 10 38.57 28.99 -10.51
C ILE A 10 38.89 27.72 -9.71
N SER A 11 39.26 27.86 -8.44
CA SER A 11 39.55 26.73 -7.54
C SER A 11 38.27 26.04 -7.08
N VAL A 12 38.04 24.81 -7.52
CA VAL A 12 37.06 23.91 -6.90
C VAL A 12 37.81 22.87 -6.06
N LEU A 13 37.44 22.80 -4.78
CA LEU A 13 37.94 21.83 -3.80
C LEU A 13 37.30 20.46 -4.04
N SER A 14 37.92 19.59 -4.83
CA SER A 14 37.81 18.12 -4.74
C SER A 14 38.73 17.48 -5.80
N GLU A 15 39.72 16.69 -5.38
CA GLU A 15 40.45 15.77 -6.25
C GLU A 15 39.88 14.36 -6.11
N ASP A 16 39.64 13.67 -7.24
CA ASP A 16 39.24 12.26 -7.27
C ASP A 16 40.40 11.34 -6.82
N PRO A 17 40.12 10.20 -6.13
CA PRO A 17 41.16 9.39 -5.52
C PRO A 17 41.91 8.54 -6.57
N LYS A 18 43.24 8.67 -6.61
CA LYS A 18 44.14 7.79 -7.35
C LYS A 18 44.36 6.47 -6.60
N GLU A 19 44.09 5.36 -7.29
CA GLU A 19 44.55 4.02 -6.90
C GLU A 19 46.08 3.95 -6.83
N LYS A 20 46.62 3.33 -5.77
CA LYS A 20 47.75 2.38 -5.90
C LYS A 20 47.93 1.47 -4.69
N LYS A 21 48.19 0.20 -5.03
CA LYS A 21 48.42 -1.00 -4.22
C LYS A 21 49.58 -0.89 -3.23
N GLY A 22 49.41 -1.50 -2.07
CA GLY A 22 50.46 -1.81 -1.09
C GLY A 22 49.87 -2.65 0.05
N ASN A 23 49.83 -3.97 -0.14
CA ASN A 23 49.23 -4.93 0.77
C ASN A 23 50.20 -5.24 1.92
N GLU A 24 50.20 -4.42 2.97
CA GLU A 24 50.75 -4.79 4.29
C GLU A 24 49.59 -5.13 5.22
N LYS A 25 49.41 -6.44 5.43
CA LYS A 25 48.47 -7.03 6.37
C LYS A 25 48.90 -6.65 7.79
N ARG A 26 48.54 -5.44 8.24
CA ARG A 26 48.51 -5.10 9.67
C ARG A 26 47.50 -6.04 10.32
N ASN A 27 48.01 -6.96 11.15
CA ASN A 27 47.24 -7.76 12.08
C ASN A 27 46.26 -6.86 12.84
N ARG A 28 45.00 -6.90 12.43
CA ARG A 28 43.86 -6.26 13.08
C ARG A 28 42.94 -7.34 13.68
N ASP A 29 43.54 -8.48 14.04
CA ASP A 29 42.88 -9.69 14.54
C ASP A 29 43.15 -9.96 16.02
N THR A 30 43.77 -9.03 16.76
CA THR A 30 44.10 -9.21 18.19
C THR A 30 43.41 -8.23 19.15
N GLU A 31 42.54 -7.33 18.66
CA GLU A 31 41.73 -6.45 19.53
C GLU A 31 40.21 -6.74 19.50
N SER A 32 39.75 -7.67 18.66
CA SER A 32 38.33 -8.09 18.59
C SER A 32 37.96 -9.23 19.57
N LEU A 33 38.89 -9.68 20.41
CA LEU A 33 38.74 -10.86 21.29
C LEU A 33 38.92 -10.60 22.79
N LYS A 34 38.95 -9.34 23.23
CA LYS A 34 38.61 -9.03 24.63
C LYS A 34 37.16 -8.62 24.63
N LEU A 35 36.29 -9.48 25.17
CA LEU A 35 34.93 -9.07 25.49
C LEU A 35 35.04 -7.75 26.26
N SER A 36 34.35 -6.71 25.80
CA SER A 36 34.30 -5.45 26.53
C SER A 36 33.89 -5.76 27.98
N GLU A 37 34.48 -5.11 28.98
CA GLU A 37 34.18 -5.39 30.40
C GLU A 37 32.68 -5.37 30.71
N GLU A 38 31.91 -4.57 29.96
CA GLU A 38 30.46 -4.52 30.00
C GLU A 38 29.79 -5.84 29.54
N ASP A 39 30.33 -6.48 28.51
CA ASP A 39 29.83 -7.73 27.95
C ASP A 39 30.08 -8.92 28.90
N GLU A 40 31.23 -8.94 29.57
CA GLU A 40 31.52 -9.93 30.63
C GLU A 40 30.63 -9.74 31.86
N ARG A 41 30.29 -8.49 32.22
CA ARG A 41 29.32 -8.18 33.28
C ARG A 41 27.92 -8.68 32.92
N ILE A 42 27.45 -8.43 31.71
CA ILE A 42 26.14 -8.91 31.25
C ILE A 42 26.10 -10.44 31.25
N LYS A 43 27.15 -11.09 30.74
CA LYS A 43 27.26 -12.56 30.73
C LYS A 43 27.22 -13.14 32.15
N SER A 44 28.05 -12.63 33.06
CA SER A 44 28.08 -13.10 34.46
C SER A 44 26.78 -12.83 35.21
N GLN A 45 26.11 -11.71 34.93
CA GLN A 45 24.78 -11.41 35.47
C GLN A 45 23.74 -12.42 34.96
N VAL A 46 23.71 -12.71 33.66
CA VAL A 46 22.80 -13.71 33.08
C VAL A 46 23.06 -15.09 33.68
N GLU A 47 24.32 -15.53 33.76
CA GLU A 47 24.69 -16.82 34.34
C GLU A 47 24.24 -16.96 35.80
N LEU A 48 24.42 -15.89 36.59
CA LEU A 48 23.96 -15.84 37.97
C LEU A 48 22.44 -15.94 38.09
N LEU A 49 21.71 -15.20 37.25
CA LEU A 49 20.24 -15.20 37.26
C LEU A 49 19.65 -16.55 36.84
N VAL A 50 20.20 -17.18 35.80
CA VAL A 50 19.76 -18.51 35.35
C VAL A 50 20.06 -19.58 36.42
N THR A 51 21.20 -19.50 37.08
CA THR A 51 21.55 -20.44 38.17
C THR A 51 20.60 -20.26 39.36
N ARG A 52 20.32 -19.02 39.77
CA ARG A 52 19.40 -18.71 40.88
C ARG A 52 17.95 -19.01 40.57
N ALA A 53 17.55 -19.03 39.30
CA ALA A 53 16.22 -19.46 38.90
C ALA A 53 15.93 -20.92 39.29
N GLY A 54 16.97 -21.75 39.46
CA GLY A 54 16.87 -23.14 39.93
C GLY A 54 17.08 -23.34 41.43
N ASP A 55 17.13 -22.28 42.23
CA ASP A 55 17.32 -22.40 43.68
C ASP A 55 16.12 -23.05 44.37
N SER A 56 16.36 -23.82 45.43
CA SER A 56 15.31 -24.49 46.21
C SER A 56 14.35 -23.54 46.94
N ASN A 57 14.73 -22.27 47.11
CA ASN A 57 13.88 -21.25 47.73
C ASN A 57 13.04 -20.54 46.65
N PRO A 58 11.69 -20.71 46.64
CA PRO A 58 10.83 -20.17 45.59
C PRO A 58 10.87 -18.65 45.50
N ALA A 59 11.08 -17.94 46.62
CA ALA A 59 11.14 -16.48 46.61
C ALA A 59 12.39 -15.94 45.90
N LEU A 60 13.52 -16.64 46.05
CA LEU A 60 14.78 -16.30 45.37
C LEU A 60 14.69 -16.63 43.88
N ALA A 61 14.14 -17.80 43.54
CA ALA A 61 13.89 -18.21 42.17
C ALA A 61 12.97 -17.21 41.43
N ALA A 62 11.84 -16.83 42.04
CA ALA A 62 10.91 -15.86 41.46
C ALA A 62 11.57 -14.48 41.24
N THR A 63 12.36 -14.01 42.20
CA THR A 63 13.08 -12.74 42.08
C THR A 63 14.12 -12.78 40.95
N ALA A 64 14.86 -13.89 40.82
CA ALA A 64 15.84 -14.07 39.76
C ALA A 64 15.18 -14.12 38.37
N ILE A 65 14.05 -14.81 38.24
CA ILE A 65 13.26 -14.86 37.00
C ILE A 65 12.74 -13.47 36.62
N GLN A 66 12.21 -12.71 37.58
CA GLN A 66 11.71 -11.36 37.33
C GLN A 66 12.84 -10.42 36.87
N GLN A 67 14.01 -10.49 37.51
CA GLN A 67 15.19 -9.73 37.09
C GLN A 67 15.67 -10.14 35.69
N LEU A 68 15.58 -11.42 35.34
CA LEU A 68 15.90 -11.91 34.00
C LEU A 68 14.93 -11.37 32.95
N ILE A 69 13.62 -11.35 33.24
CA ILE A 69 12.58 -10.76 32.38
C ILE A 69 12.86 -9.28 32.15
N GLU A 70 13.13 -8.53 33.21
CA GLU A 70 13.41 -7.09 33.12
C GLU A 70 14.67 -6.81 32.29
N LEU A 71 15.72 -7.62 32.47
CA LEU A 71 16.95 -7.53 31.69
C LEU A 71 16.69 -7.78 30.21
N LEU A 72 15.89 -8.78 29.86
CA LEU A 72 15.51 -9.09 28.48
C LEU A 72 14.65 -7.97 27.86
N ARG A 73 13.67 -7.42 28.59
CA ARG A 73 12.78 -6.37 28.05
C ARG A 73 13.51 -5.04 27.84
N THR A 74 14.31 -4.61 28.82
CA THR A 74 15.04 -3.34 28.77
C THR A 74 16.09 -3.28 27.67
N HIS A 75 16.81 -4.39 27.43
CA HIS A 75 17.90 -4.43 26.45
C HIS A 75 17.45 -4.81 25.04
N THR A 76 16.22 -5.28 24.87
CA THR A 76 15.66 -5.61 23.54
C THR A 76 14.96 -4.41 22.87
N GLY A 77 14.76 -3.30 23.59
CA GLY A 77 14.21 -2.06 23.03
C GLY A 77 15.20 -1.22 22.20
N GLY A 78 16.47 -1.62 22.10
CA GLY A 78 17.54 -0.84 21.47
C GLY A 78 18.02 -1.40 20.12
N SER A 79 17.81 -0.61 19.04
CA SER A 79 18.41 -0.71 17.70
C SER A 79 18.32 -2.05 16.95
N MET A 80 17.50 -2.05 15.89
CA MET A 80 17.14 -3.15 14.98
C MET A 80 18.28 -3.90 14.25
N ALA A 81 19.54 -3.51 14.46
CA ALA A 81 20.68 -3.99 13.67
C ALA A 81 21.48 -5.15 14.31
N SER A 82 21.24 -5.48 15.58
CA SER A 82 21.96 -6.56 16.26
C SER A 82 21.10 -7.27 17.30
N VAL A 83 21.16 -8.60 17.34
CA VAL A 83 20.58 -9.42 18.42
C VAL A 83 21.09 -8.90 19.77
N PRO A 84 20.21 -8.58 20.73
CA PRO A 84 20.63 -8.10 22.04
C PRO A 84 21.63 -9.07 22.68
N LYS A 85 22.75 -8.54 23.18
CA LYS A 85 23.80 -9.35 23.81
C LYS A 85 23.28 -10.24 24.94
N PRO A 86 22.36 -9.78 25.82
CA PRO A 86 21.75 -10.65 26.82
C PRO A 86 21.07 -11.88 26.22
N LEU A 87 20.32 -11.69 25.13
CA LEU A 87 19.58 -12.76 24.48
C LEU A 87 20.52 -13.83 23.92
N LYS A 88 21.71 -13.44 23.42
CA LYS A 88 22.76 -14.37 22.99
C LYS A 88 23.25 -15.26 24.15
N TYR A 89 23.43 -14.69 25.34
CA TYR A 89 23.89 -15.45 26.51
C TYR A 89 22.79 -16.36 27.06
N VAL A 90 21.56 -15.86 27.21
CA VAL A 90 20.43 -16.66 27.67
C VAL A 90 20.17 -17.82 26.70
N ARG A 91 20.28 -17.58 25.39
CA ARG A 91 20.19 -18.64 24.36
C ARG A 91 21.17 -19.78 24.60
N SER A 92 22.41 -19.48 25.00
CA SER A 92 23.41 -20.53 25.29
C SER A 92 23.05 -21.40 26.50
N MET A 93 22.23 -20.87 27.40
CA MET A 93 21.78 -21.54 28.63
C MET A 93 20.35 -22.10 28.53
N TYR A 94 19.77 -22.13 27.33
CA TYR A 94 18.38 -22.59 27.13
C TYR A 94 18.13 -24.00 27.70
N ALA A 95 19.04 -24.95 27.47
CA ALA A 95 18.94 -26.30 28.00
C ALA A 95 19.00 -26.36 29.55
N GLN A 96 19.61 -25.37 30.20
CA GLN A 96 19.61 -25.27 31.66
C GLN A 96 18.27 -24.73 32.15
N LEU A 97 17.71 -23.71 31.48
CA LEU A 97 16.37 -23.19 31.80
C LEU A 97 15.27 -24.26 31.63
N GLU A 98 15.37 -25.14 30.63
CA GLU A 98 14.45 -26.28 30.50
C GLU A 98 14.55 -27.29 31.64
N LYS A 99 15.75 -27.51 32.18
CA LYS A 99 15.94 -28.37 33.37
C LYS A 99 15.33 -27.71 34.61
N VAL A 100 15.63 -26.43 34.81
CA VAL A 100 15.05 -25.64 35.90
C VAL A 100 13.52 -25.69 35.84
N LEU A 101 12.91 -25.58 34.66
CA LEU A 101 11.46 -25.71 34.51
C LEU A 101 10.92 -27.06 34.96
N LYS A 102 11.62 -28.16 34.65
CA LYS A 102 11.22 -29.52 35.06
C LYS A 102 11.37 -29.75 36.56
N ASP A 103 12.37 -29.14 37.17
CA ASP A 103 12.68 -29.28 38.59
C ASP A 103 11.85 -28.30 39.47
N THR A 104 11.25 -27.27 38.87
CA THR A 104 10.45 -26.27 39.57
C THR A 104 9.12 -26.87 40.02
N THR A 105 8.83 -26.73 41.33
CA THR A 105 7.57 -27.18 41.93
C THR A 105 6.53 -26.07 42.10
N ASP A 106 6.95 -24.81 42.00
CA ASP A 106 6.06 -23.65 42.11
C ASP A 106 5.41 -23.29 40.77
N ALA A 107 4.07 -23.30 40.75
CA ALA A 107 3.28 -22.98 39.56
C ALA A 107 3.49 -21.54 39.09
N SER A 108 3.64 -20.57 40.00
CA SER A 108 3.80 -19.16 39.62
C SER A 108 5.16 -18.91 38.96
N ALA A 109 6.23 -19.50 39.50
CA ALA A 109 7.56 -19.43 38.92
C ALA A 109 7.62 -20.16 37.57
N ALA A 110 6.96 -21.32 37.44
CA ALA A 110 6.88 -22.08 36.19
C ALA A 110 6.23 -21.26 35.07
N VAL A 111 5.11 -20.59 35.33
CA VAL A 111 4.42 -19.73 34.33
C VAL A 111 5.35 -18.63 33.81
N ARG A 112 6.07 -17.94 34.69
CA ARG A 112 7.03 -16.89 34.28
C ARG A 112 8.23 -17.45 33.53
N LEU A 113 8.69 -18.65 33.90
CA LEU A 113 9.79 -19.32 33.21
C LEU A 113 9.38 -19.77 31.80
N HIS A 114 8.12 -20.20 31.62
CA HIS A 114 7.52 -20.43 30.31
C HIS A 114 7.56 -19.17 29.43
N ASP A 115 7.24 -17.99 29.97
CA ASP A 115 7.33 -16.74 29.19
C ASP A 115 8.77 -16.43 28.74
N VAL A 116 9.76 -16.60 29.62
CA VAL A 116 11.19 -16.44 29.28
C VAL A 116 11.62 -17.44 28.21
N LEU A 117 11.27 -18.72 28.36
CA LEU A 117 11.59 -19.76 27.39
C LEU A 117 10.94 -19.48 26.03
N SER A 118 9.69 -19.02 26.02
CA SER A 118 8.99 -18.62 24.79
C SER A 118 9.73 -17.51 24.03
N PHE A 119 10.16 -16.48 24.75
CA PHE A 119 10.90 -15.36 24.16
C PHE A 119 12.26 -15.80 23.62
N VAL A 120 13.01 -16.60 24.38
CA VAL A 120 14.34 -17.07 23.96
C VAL A 120 14.24 -18.05 22.78
N ALA A 121 13.21 -18.89 22.77
CA ALA A 121 12.94 -19.86 21.71
C ALA A 121 12.76 -19.19 20.34
N MET A 122 12.38 -17.90 20.26
CA MET A 122 12.30 -17.19 18.98
C MET A 122 13.63 -17.17 18.21
N THR A 123 14.74 -17.25 18.95
CA THR A 123 16.09 -17.17 18.38
C THR A 123 16.72 -18.53 18.11
N ILE A 124 16.03 -19.63 18.46
CA ILE A 124 16.54 -20.99 18.39
C ILE A 124 15.79 -21.73 17.30
N GLU A 125 16.53 -22.35 16.38
CA GLU A 125 15.96 -23.30 15.45
C GLU A 125 15.87 -24.66 16.14
N PHE A 126 14.64 -25.16 16.30
CA PHE A 126 14.40 -26.48 16.84
C PHE A 126 14.34 -27.51 15.71
N PRO A 127 14.99 -28.67 15.86
CA PRO A 127 14.82 -29.77 14.92
C PRO A 127 13.35 -30.21 14.88
N GLU A 128 12.89 -30.70 13.72
CA GLU A 128 11.53 -31.22 13.47
C GLU A 128 10.40 -30.18 13.32
N GLY A 129 10.73 -28.89 13.26
CA GLY A 129 9.70 -27.85 13.08
C GLY A 129 8.82 -27.64 14.32
N ARG A 130 9.30 -28.09 15.49
CA ARG A 130 8.65 -27.88 16.78
C ARG A 130 8.56 -26.39 17.11
N ARG A 131 7.35 -25.90 17.37
CA ARG A 131 7.07 -24.48 17.69
C ARG A 131 7.19 -24.25 19.19
N ALA A 132 8.39 -24.44 19.75
CA ALA A 132 8.63 -24.34 21.19
C ALA A 132 8.21 -22.96 21.77
N SER A 133 8.38 -21.88 21.00
CA SER A 133 7.92 -20.54 21.37
C SER A 133 6.44 -20.50 21.73
N LEU A 134 5.58 -21.04 20.86
CA LEU A 134 4.14 -21.06 21.05
C LEU A 134 3.74 -22.06 22.13
N GLU A 135 4.34 -23.26 22.16
CA GLU A 135 4.10 -24.25 23.22
C GLU A 135 4.34 -23.68 24.61
N HIS A 136 5.48 -22.98 24.81
CA HIS A 136 5.79 -22.33 26.07
C HIS A 136 4.85 -21.15 26.33
N LYS A 137 4.48 -20.36 25.31
CA LYS A 137 3.56 -19.23 25.51
C LYS A 137 2.17 -19.67 25.95
N LEU A 138 1.66 -20.78 25.41
CA LEU A 138 0.37 -21.35 25.80
C LEU A 138 0.32 -21.79 27.28
N GLN A 139 1.48 -22.17 27.84
CA GLN A 139 1.63 -22.58 29.25
C GLN A 139 2.05 -21.42 30.16
N GLY A 140 2.40 -20.28 29.57
CA GLY A 140 2.83 -19.06 30.27
C GLY A 140 1.69 -18.07 30.53
N THR A 141 2.05 -16.80 30.67
CA THR A 141 1.10 -15.71 30.89
C THR A 141 0.39 -15.38 29.58
N GLN A 142 -0.93 -15.21 29.61
CA GLN A 142 -1.72 -14.96 28.38
C GLN A 142 -1.82 -13.47 28.00
N ASP A 143 -1.82 -12.56 28.98
CA ASP A 143 -2.21 -11.15 28.79
C ASP A 143 -1.04 -10.14 28.74
N ASP A 144 0.22 -10.60 28.82
CA ASP A 144 1.41 -9.73 28.93
C ASP A 144 2.14 -9.49 27.59
N LEU A 145 1.50 -9.83 26.46
CA LEU A 145 2.10 -9.82 25.14
C LEU A 145 2.76 -8.49 24.76
N ALA A 146 2.12 -7.37 25.10
CA ALA A 146 2.62 -6.03 24.82
C ALA A 146 3.97 -5.72 25.49
N GLU A 147 4.28 -6.37 26.61
CA GLU A 147 5.46 -6.08 27.42
C GLU A 147 6.76 -6.68 26.85
N TRP A 148 6.65 -7.69 25.97
CA TRP A 148 7.78 -8.40 25.39
C TRP A 148 8.33 -7.76 24.11
N GLY A 149 7.62 -6.77 23.57
CA GLY A 149 8.06 -5.96 22.44
C GLY A 149 7.61 -6.46 21.07
N HIS A 150 7.79 -5.60 20.08
CA HIS A 150 7.18 -5.73 18.76
C HIS A 150 7.72 -6.93 17.95
N GLU A 151 9.03 -7.18 17.95
CA GLU A 151 9.65 -8.28 17.21
C GLU A 151 9.19 -9.66 17.70
N TYR A 152 9.06 -9.82 19.02
CA TYR A 152 8.53 -11.06 19.60
C TYR A 152 7.10 -11.31 19.13
N LEU A 153 6.25 -10.28 19.12
CA LEU A 153 4.87 -10.40 18.67
C LEU A 153 4.78 -10.72 17.17
N ARG A 154 5.67 -10.15 16.35
CA ARG A 154 5.76 -10.47 14.92
C ARG A 154 6.16 -11.94 14.69
N PHE A 155 7.14 -12.43 15.45
CA PHE A 155 7.55 -13.84 15.40
C PHE A 155 6.42 -14.78 15.89
N LEU A 156 5.77 -14.41 16.98
CA LEU A 156 4.66 -15.17 17.55
C LEU A 156 3.46 -15.21 16.59
N ALA A 157 3.15 -14.10 15.90
CA ALA A 157 2.12 -14.04 14.87
C ALA A 157 2.35 -15.09 13.77
N GLY A 158 3.57 -15.18 13.24
CA GLY A 158 3.92 -16.20 12.24
C GLY A 158 3.89 -17.64 12.79
N SER A 159 4.23 -17.82 14.06
CA SER A 159 4.12 -19.14 14.72
C SER A 159 2.65 -19.57 14.89
N ILE A 160 1.80 -18.64 15.33
CA ILE A 160 0.36 -18.84 15.49
C ILE A 160 -0.29 -19.13 14.15
N SER A 161 0.04 -18.40 13.10
CA SER A 161 -0.55 -18.58 11.78
C SER A 161 -0.18 -19.93 11.15
N ALA A 162 1.06 -20.37 11.33
CA ALA A 162 1.50 -21.70 10.90
C ALA A 162 0.78 -22.82 11.67
N GLU A 163 0.61 -22.66 12.99
CA GLU A 163 -0.14 -23.63 13.80
C GLU A 163 -1.63 -23.65 13.48
N TRP A 164 -2.21 -22.48 13.22
CA TRP A 164 -3.60 -22.34 12.79
C TRP A 164 -3.86 -23.14 11.52
N LYS A 165 -3.01 -22.98 10.49
CA LYS A 165 -3.10 -23.71 9.22
C LYS A 165 -3.00 -25.22 9.40
N GLU A 166 -2.09 -25.67 10.27
CA GLU A 166 -1.90 -27.11 10.54
C GLU A 166 -3.09 -27.71 11.28
N ARG A 167 -3.60 -27.03 12.33
CA ARG A 167 -4.77 -27.47 13.09
C ARG A 167 -6.06 -27.41 12.28
N ALA A 168 -6.22 -26.39 11.44
CA ALA A 168 -7.33 -26.30 10.50
C ALA A 168 -7.34 -27.48 9.53
N GLY A 169 -6.17 -27.89 9.02
CA GLY A 169 -6.03 -29.09 8.18
C GLY A 169 -6.38 -30.39 8.92
N LYS A 170 -6.17 -30.45 10.23
CA LYS A 170 -6.50 -31.61 11.10
C LYS A 170 -7.90 -31.53 11.73
N ALA A 171 -8.65 -30.46 11.50
CA ALA A 171 -9.94 -30.16 12.14
C ALA A 171 -9.89 -30.13 13.69
N GLU A 172 -8.79 -29.65 14.26
CA GLU A 172 -8.63 -29.46 15.70
C GLU A 172 -9.16 -28.10 16.17
N GLY A 173 -9.54 -27.99 17.45
CA GLY A 173 -10.07 -26.75 18.02
C GLY A 173 -9.01 -25.64 18.13
N VAL A 174 -9.30 -24.48 17.52
CA VAL A 174 -8.35 -23.35 17.45
C VAL A 174 -8.68 -22.19 18.42
N ASN A 175 -9.71 -22.37 19.24
CA ASN A 175 -10.26 -21.33 20.13
C ASN A 175 -9.23 -20.70 21.09
N HIS A 176 -8.22 -21.47 21.51
CA HIS A 176 -7.18 -20.99 22.42
C HIS A 176 -6.21 -20.01 21.75
N LEU A 177 -6.09 -20.02 20.41
CA LEU A 177 -5.24 -19.09 19.67
C LEU A 177 -5.95 -17.76 19.37
N THR A 178 -7.28 -17.77 19.27
CA THR A 178 -8.08 -16.56 18.95
C THR A 178 -7.84 -15.41 19.93
N GLY A 179 -7.69 -15.71 21.23
CA GLY A 179 -7.37 -14.70 22.24
C GLY A 179 -6.03 -14.00 21.98
N PHE A 180 -4.99 -14.79 21.64
CA PHE A 180 -3.68 -14.25 21.29
C PHE A 180 -3.71 -13.45 19.98
N VAL A 181 -4.44 -13.91 18.96
CA VAL A 181 -4.61 -13.17 17.69
C VAL A 181 -5.22 -11.80 17.96
N GLN A 182 -6.28 -11.71 18.75
CA GLN A 182 -6.93 -10.43 19.06
C GLN A 182 -5.99 -9.46 19.80
N GLN A 183 -5.24 -9.95 20.80
CA GLN A 183 -4.27 -9.14 21.53
C GLN A 183 -3.14 -8.64 20.62
N ILE A 184 -2.58 -9.51 19.78
CA ILE A 184 -1.51 -9.15 18.84
C ILE A 184 -2.02 -8.12 17.83
N VAL A 185 -3.17 -8.36 17.20
CA VAL A 185 -3.73 -7.44 16.19
C VAL A 185 -4.02 -6.08 16.81
N SER A 186 -4.62 -6.03 18.01
CA SER A 186 -4.87 -4.77 18.71
C SER A 186 -3.58 -4.01 19.00
N TYR A 187 -2.52 -4.71 19.44
CA TYR A 187 -1.22 -4.10 19.68
C TYR A 187 -0.56 -3.58 18.39
N MET A 188 -0.60 -4.36 17.31
CA MET A 188 0.02 -3.99 16.04
C MET A 188 -0.64 -2.74 15.44
N VAL A 189 -1.98 -2.67 15.47
CA VAL A 189 -2.71 -1.50 14.99
C VAL A 189 -2.42 -0.26 15.85
N SER A 190 -2.33 -0.41 17.18
CA SER A 190 -1.99 0.73 18.05
C SER A 190 -0.56 1.24 17.85
N HIS A 191 0.36 0.38 17.42
CA HIS A 191 1.77 0.70 17.14
C HIS A 191 2.05 1.01 15.66
N GLN A 192 1.01 1.24 14.84
CA GLN A 192 1.14 1.60 13.43
C GLN A 192 1.80 0.54 12.54
N ASP A 193 1.67 -0.73 12.92
CA ASP A 193 2.03 -1.88 12.08
C ASP A 193 0.76 -2.59 11.59
N GLU A 194 -0.13 -1.81 10.97
CA GLU A 194 -1.35 -2.34 10.37
C GLU A 194 -1.12 -3.44 9.31
N PRO A 195 -0.06 -3.39 8.46
CA PRO A 195 0.21 -4.44 7.47
C PRO A 195 0.38 -5.83 8.09
N THR A 196 1.23 -5.95 9.12
CA THR A 196 1.46 -7.24 9.80
C THR A 196 0.19 -7.75 10.48
N ALA A 197 -0.63 -6.85 11.05
CA ALA A 197 -1.90 -7.20 11.66
C ALA A 197 -2.88 -7.79 10.62
N VAL A 198 -2.96 -7.16 9.44
CA VAL A 198 -3.80 -7.64 8.34
C VAL A 198 -3.31 -8.98 7.80
N ASP A 199 -2.00 -9.16 7.63
CA ASP A 199 -1.42 -10.43 7.18
C ASP A 199 -1.79 -11.57 8.12
N LEU A 200 -1.67 -11.35 9.45
CA LEU A 200 -2.07 -12.33 10.46
C LEU A 200 -3.56 -12.70 10.33
N LEU A 201 -4.44 -11.70 10.22
CA LEU A 201 -5.88 -11.93 10.08
C LEU A 201 -6.23 -12.66 8.78
N MET A 202 -5.52 -12.39 7.69
CA MET A 202 -5.69 -13.09 6.43
C MET A 202 -5.26 -14.56 6.53
N GLU A 203 -4.17 -14.85 7.24
CA GLU A 203 -3.72 -16.23 7.44
C GLU A 203 -4.63 -17.05 8.36
N VAL A 204 -5.34 -16.36 9.27
CA VAL A 204 -6.36 -16.94 10.17
C VAL A 204 -7.75 -16.99 9.50
N GLU A 205 -7.88 -16.44 8.28
CA GLU A 205 -9.13 -16.34 7.51
C GLU A 205 -10.24 -15.51 8.20
N ASP A 206 -9.89 -14.61 9.13
CA ASP A 206 -10.84 -13.73 9.84
C ASP A 206 -10.54 -12.24 9.60
N ILE A 207 -10.69 -11.81 8.35
CA ILE A 207 -10.40 -10.42 7.94
C ILE A 207 -11.34 -9.42 8.62
N ASN A 208 -12.58 -9.83 8.95
CA ASN A 208 -13.60 -8.94 9.50
C ASN A 208 -13.26 -8.43 10.92
N ALA A 209 -12.39 -9.12 11.64
CA ALA A 209 -11.91 -8.69 12.96
C ALA A 209 -11.19 -7.33 12.96
N ILE A 210 -10.75 -6.83 11.80
CA ILE A 210 -10.10 -5.51 11.69
C ILE A 210 -11.08 -4.34 11.80
N LEU A 211 -12.36 -4.55 11.47
CA LEU A 211 -13.39 -3.50 11.44
C LEU A 211 -13.54 -2.75 12.77
N PRO A 212 -13.66 -3.40 13.94
CA PRO A 212 -13.77 -2.70 15.21
C PRO A 212 -12.53 -1.86 15.53
N LEU A 213 -11.34 -2.31 15.12
CA LEU A 213 -10.05 -1.66 15.41
C LEU A 213 -9.71 -0.51 14.45
N THR A 214 -10.57 -0.26 13.47
CA THR A 214 -10.38 0.80 12.47
C THR A 214 -10.86 2.15 13.01
N ASP A 215 -9.96 3.14 12.95
CA ASP A 215 -10.08 4.54 13.34
C ASP A 215 -9.80 5.50 12.16
N SER A 216 -10.01 6.80 12.36
CA SER A 216 -9.77 7.86 11.36
C SER A 216 -8.32 8.00 10.90
N HIS A 217 -7.34 7.57 11.69
CA HIS A 217 -5.93 7.65 11.31
C HIS A 217 -5.44 6.41 10.55
N ASN A 218 -5.99 5.23 10.85
CA ASN A 218 -5.48 3.96 10.33
C ASN A 218 -6.25 3.44 9.10
N TYR A 219 -7.53 3.82 8.91
CA TYR A 219 -8.40 3.21 7.91
C TYR A 219 -7.83 3.29 6.48
N ARG A 220 -7.21 4.41 6.12
CA ARG A 220 -6.60 4.58 4.79
C ARG A 220 -5.46 3.61 4.56
N ARG A 221 -4.60 3.41 5.57
CA ARG A 221 -3.46 2.48 5.50
C ARG A 221 -3.97 1.04 5.37
N ILE A 222 -4.86 0.61 6.27
CA ILE A 222 -5.47 -0.72 6.26
C ILE A 222 -6.14 -1.00 4.91
N ALA A 223 -7.01 -0.10 4.46
CA ALA A 223 -7.77 -0.28 3.23
C ALA A 223 -6.87 -0.27 1.99
N SER A 224 -5.88 0.62 1.93
CA SER A 224 -4.92 0.65 0.80
C SER A 224 -4.08 -0.62 0.73
N TYR A 225 -3.67 -1.15 1.89
CA TYR A 225 -2.91 -2.39 1.98
C TYR A 225 -3.76 -3.57 1.51
N LEU A 226 -4.95 -3.75 2.07
CA LEU A 226 -5.89 -4.80 1.67
C LEU A 226 -6.25 -4.73 0.17
N ALA A 227 -6.50 -3.54 -0.37
CA ALA A 227 -6.82 -3.36 -1.79
C ALA A 227 -5.62 -3.64 -2.72
N ALA A 228 -4.39 -3.44 -2.24
CA ALA A 228 -3.19 -3.84 -2.98
C ALA A 228 -3.00 -5.36 -2.93
N VAL A 229 -3.14 -5.96 -1.74
CA VAL A 229 -2.99 -7.39 -1.50
C VAL A 229 -4.07 -8.19 -2.22
N SER A 230 -5.30 -7.69 -2.33
CA SER A 230 -6.42 -8.37 -3.01
C SER A 230 -6.11 -8.71 -4.47
N LYS A 231 -5.19 -8.00 -5.12
CA LYS A 231 -4.75 -8.27 -6.51
C LYS A 231 -3.89 -9.54 -6.64
N TYR A 232 -3.27 -9.96 -5.54
CA TYR A 232 -2.42 -11.13 -5.46
C TYR A 232 -3.13 -12.35 -4.87
N LEU A 233 -4.35 -12.17 -4.35
CA LEU A 233 -5.16 -13.23 -3.80
C LEU A 233 -5.98 -13.95 -4.88
N THR A 234 -6.29 -15.22 -4.61
CA THR A 234 -7.19 -16.03 -5.43
C THR A 234 -8.63 -15.95 -4.89
N ARG A 235 -9.60 -16.27 -5.75
CA ARG A 235 -10.99 -16.43 -5.34
C ARG A 235 -11.14 -17.64 -4.41
N PRO A 236 -11.86 -17.54 -3.27
CA PRO A 236 -12.78 -16.46 -2.87
C PRO A 236 -12.19 -15.36 -1.96
N MET A 237 -10.93 -15.49 -1.52
CA MET A 237 -10.32 -14.58 -0.55
C MET A 237 -10.18 -13.14 -1.08
N ASP A 238 -9.93 -12.97 -2.38
CA ASP A 238 -9.91 -11.66 -3.04
C ASP A 238 -11.21 -10.87 -2.79
N THR A 239 -12.36 -11.51 -2.96
CA THR A 239 -13.69 -10.90 -2.78
C THR A 239 -13.98 -10.62 -1.31
N ALA A 240 -13.52 -11.48 -0.40
CA ALA A 240 -13.65 -11.25 1.04
C ALA A 240 -12.81 -10.05 1.49
N ALA A 241 -11.57 -9.94 1.01
CA ALA A 241 -10.70 -8.80 1.29
C ALA A 241 -11.31 -7.49 0.76
N LEU A 242 -11.79 -7.47 -0.49
CA LEU A 242 -12.45 -6.28 -1.05
C LEU A 242 -13.75 -5.91 -0.31
N ARG A 243 -14.53 -6.90 0.17
CA ARG A 243 -15.70 -6.62 1.02
C ARG A 243 -15.30 -5.99 2.34
N ALA A 244 -14.26 -6.51 3.01
CA ALA A 244 -13.75 -5.90 4.22
C ALA A 244 -13.28 -4.45 3.98
N VAL A 245 -12.62 -4.18 2.85
CA VAL A 245 -12.24 -2.82 2.44
C VAL A 245 -13.46 -1.92 2.26
N TYR A 246 -14.51 -2.41 1.61
CA TYR A 246 -15.78 -1.69 1.46
C TYR A 246 -16.39 -1.35 2.83
N ASP A 247 -16.43 -2.32 3.74
CA ASP A 247 -17.00 -2.14 5.09
C ASP A 247 -16.18 -1.14 5.92
N VAL A 248 -14.84 -1.17 5.80
CA VAL A 248 -13.93 -0.18 6.40
C VAL A 248 -14.27 1.22 5.90
N TYR A 249 -14.38 1.43 4.58
CA TYR A 249 -14.70 2.74 4.04
C TYR A 249 -16.11 3.21 4.38
N LEU A 250 -17.06 2.28 4.46
CA LEU A 250 -18.43 2.55 4.84
C LEU A 250 -18.53 3.03 6.30
N LYS A 251 -17.81 2.38 7.22
CA LYS A 251 -17.71 2.78 8.64
C LYS A 251 -17.15 4.20 8.78
N MET A 252 -16.20 4.56 7.92
CA MET A 252 -15.51 5.86 7.94
C MET A 252 -16.18 6.94 7.07
N GLU A 253 -17.37 6.66 6.53
CA GLU A 253 -18.13 7.58 5.66
C GLU A 253 -17.37 8.04 4.40
N SER A 254 -16.39 7.26 3.93
CA SER A 254 -15.58 7.54 2.75
C SER A 254 -16.25 6.94 1.50
N TYR A 255 -17.40 7.52 1.10
CA TYR A 255 -18.29 6.93 0.09
C TYR A 255 -17.67 6.82 -1.33
N ASN A 256 -16.80 7.75 -1.71
CA ASN A 256 -16.16 7.73 -3.04
C ASN A 256 -15.20 6.55 -3.19
N GLU A 257 -14.36 6.33 -2.17
CA GLU A 257 -13.42 5.23 -2.11
C GLU A 257 -14.16 3.89 -2.02
N ALA A 258 -15.22 3.82 -1.20
CA ALA A 258 -16.10 2.66 -1.13
C ALA A 258 -16.74 2.33 -2.49
N LEU A 259 -17.12 3.35 -3.26
CA LEU A 259 -17.72 3.15 -4.59
C LEU A 259 -16.75 2.45 -5.55
N PHE A 260 -15.48 2.85 -5.60
CA PHE A 260 -14.50 2.20 -6.47
C PHE A 260 -14.37 0.71 -6.16
N VAL A 261 -14.40 0.35 -4.87
CA VAL A 261 -14.32 -1.04 -4.41
C VAL A 261 -15.59 -1.80 -4.76
N ALA A 262 -16.77 -1.22 -4.57
CA ALA A 262 -18.05 -1.81 -4.97
C ALA A 262 -18.13 -2.05 -6.49
N LEU A 263 -17.62 -1.11 -7.30
CA LEU A 263 -17.52 -1.24 -8.75
C LEU A 263 -16.55 -2.34 -9.16
N GLN A 264 -15.42 -2.48 -8.44
CA GLN A 264 -14.46 -3.56 -8.66
C GLN A 264 -15.04 -4.95 -8.32
N LEU A 265 -15.88 -5.03 -7.30
CA LEU A 265 -16.65 -6.25 -6.97
C LEU A 265 -17.74 -6.56 -8.00
N GLY A 266 -18.20 -5.55 -8.76
CA GLY A 266 -19.29 -5.69 -9.74
C GLY A 266 -20.67 -5.86 -9.11
N ASP A 267 -20.81 -5.58 -7.81
CA ASP A 267 -22.06 -5.76 -7.08
C ASP A 267 -22.91 -4.47 -7.12
N ARG A 268 -24.01 -4.52 -7.87
CA ARG A 268 -24.95 -3.40 -8.03
C ARG A 268 -25.68 -3.06 -6.73
N GLY A 269 -25.87 -4.05 -5.84
CA GLY A 269 -26.54 -3.84 -4.55
C GLY A 269 -25.71 -2.98 -3.60
N LEU A 270 -24.39 -3.23 -3.55
CA LEU A 270 -23.47 -2.43 -2.73
C LEU A 270 -23.40 -0.97 -3.19
N VAL A 271 -23.43 -0.74 -4.51
CA VAL A 271 -23.46 0.61 -5.07
C VAL A 271 -24.75 1.33 -4.68
N ARG A 272 -25.91 0.66 -4.81
CA ARG A 272 -27.21 1.25 -4.41
C ARG A 272 -27.22 1.64 -2.93
N ASN A 273 -26.72 0.76 -2.05
CA ASN A 273 -26.59 1.03 -0.62
C ASN A 273 -25.75 2.28 -0.32
N LEU A 274 -24.66 2.51 -1.08
CA LEU A 274 -23.85 3.73 -0.92
C LEU A 274 -24.64 5.01 -1.28
N PHE A 275 -25.46 4.96 -2.34
CA PHE A 275 -26.29 6.11 -2.73
C PHE A 275 -27.40 6.39 -1.71
N GLU A 276 -27.95 5.36 -1.07
CA GLU A 276 -28.95 5.50 0.01
C GLU A 276 -28.34 6.11 1.28
N LYS A 277 -27.12 5.69 1.65
CA LYS A 277 -26.42 6.19 2.84
C LYS A 277 -25.79 7.57 2.64
N CYS A 278 -25.42 7.93 1.42
CA CYS A 278 -24.80 9.22 1.15
C CYS A 278 -25.84 10.33 0.98
N HIS A 279 -26.00 11.20 1.98
CA HIS A 279 -26.94 12.32 1.89
C HIS A 279 -26.35 13.59 1.23
N ARG A 280 -25.03 13.68 1.06
CA ARG A 280 -24.37 14.89 0.52
C ARG A 280 -24.47 14.94 -1.00
N ALA A 281 -25.28 15.87 -1.53
CA ALA A 281 -25.53 16.03 -2.97
C ALA A 281 -24.25 16.07 -3.84
N ALA A 282 -23.22 16.80 -3.42
CA ALA A 282 -21.96 16.89 -4.17
C ALA A 282 -21.24 15.53 -4.31
N LEU A 283 -21.25 14.69 -3.26
CA LEU A 283 -20.67 13.34 -3.33
C LEU A 283 -21.50 12.43 -4.21
N ARG A 284 -22.83 12.47 -4.08
CA ARG A 284 -23.73 11.68 -4.93
C ARG A 284 -23.50 11.99 -6.41
N LEU A 285 -23.30 13.26 -6.76
CA LEU A 285 -22.96 13.65 -8.13
C LEU A 285 -21.59 13.10 -8.57
N GLN A 286 -20.57 13.19 -7.73
CA GLN A 286 -19.24 12.63 -8.01
C GLN A 286 -19.29 11.10 -8.19
N MET A 287 -20.08 10.43 -7.36
CA MET A 287 -20.34 8.99 -7.45
C MET A 287 -21.06 8.62 -8.75
N ALA A 288 -22.09 9.38 -9.13
CA ALA A 288 -22.84 9.22 -10.37
C ALA A 288 -21.92 9.34 -11.60
N LEU A 289 -21.07 10.37 -11.64
CA LEU A 289 -20.08 10.55 -12.72
C LEU A 289 -19.05 9.40 -12.77
N THR A 290 -18.62 8.91 -11.60
CA THR A 290 -17.74 7.73 -11.53
C THR A 290 -18.43 6.49 -12.10
N CYS A 291 -19.70 6.24 -11.73
CA CYS A 291 -20.49 5.13 -12.26
C CYS A 291 -20.65 5.24 -13.79
N ALA A 292 -20.91 6.44 -14.30
CA ALA A 292 -21.00 6.74 -15.72
C ALA A 292 -19.73 6.33 -16.49
N ARG A 293 -18.55 6.62 -15.93
CA ARG A 293 -17.25 6.22 -16.51
C ARG A 293 -17.06 4.71 -16.53
N TYR A 294 -17.52 4.02 -15.49
CA TYR A 294 -17.53 2.56 -15.43
C TYR A 294 -18.65 1.91 -16.26
N ARG A 295 -19.45 2.71 -16.99
CA ARG A 295 -20.61 2.26 -17.78
C ARG A 295 -21.65 1.51 -16.96
N LEU A 296 -21.73 1.86 -15.67
CA LEU A 296 -22.74 1.35 -14.75
C LEU A 296 -23.88 2.37 -14.66
N TYR A 297 -25.00 2.07 -15.31
CA TYR A 297 -26.22 2.85 -15.14
C TYR A 297 -27.07 2.25 -14.02
N LEU A 298 -27.51 3.09 -13.08
CA LEU A 298 -28.45 2.75 -12.02
C LEU A 298 -29.61 3.73 -12.13
N GLU A 299 -30.81 3.23 -12.35
CA GLU A 299 -32.00 4.07 -12.33
C GLU A 299 -32.34 4.39 -10.86
N MET A 300 -32.41 5.68 -10.57
CA MET A 300 -32.85 6.19 -9.27
C MET A 300 -34.28 6.71 -9.42
N ASP A 301 -35.18 6.20 -8.59
CA ASP A 301 -36.63 6.37 -8.74
C ASP A 301 -37.15 7.76 -8.32
N ASN A 302 -36.31 8.61 -7.74
CA ASN A 302 -36.72 9.90 -7.18
C ASN A 302 -36.59 11.03 -8.23
N GLU A 303 -37.65 11.84 -8.40
CA GLU A 303 -37.66 13.00 -9.31
C GLU A 303 -36.57 14.05 -8.97
N GLU A 304 -36.22 14.19 -7.69
CA GLU A 304 -35.12 15.08 -7.24
C GLU A 304 -33.72 14.58 -7.67
N GLU A 305 -33.63 13.38 -8.26
CA GLU A 305 -32.41 12.72 -8.71
C GLU A 305 -32.26 12.71 -10.23
N GLU A 306 -33.08 13.48 -10.96
CA GLU A 306 -32.95 13.64 -12.40
C GLU A 306 -31.53 14.08 -12.81
N LEU A 307 -30.93 15.01 -12.05
CA LEU A 307 -29.53 15.43 -12.24
C LEU A 307 -28.52 14.27 -12.06
N LEU A 308 -28.80 13.31 -11.17
CA LEU A 308 -27.96 12.12 -10.98
C LEU A 308 -28.13 11.16 -12.16
N ASN A 309 -29.37 10.95 -12.62
CA ASN A 309 -29.66 10.10 -13.77
C ASN A 309 -29.02 10.66 -15.06
N GLU A 310 -29.10 11.97 -15.29
CA GLU A 310 -28.42 12.66 -16.38
C GLU A 310 -26.88 12.53 -16.29
N ALA A 311 -26.32 12.66 -15.07
CA ALA A 311 -24.89 12.51 -14.83
C ALA A 311 -24.43 11.07 -15.07
N MET A 312 -25.18 10.06 -14.60
CA MET A 312 -24.91 8.65 -14.86
C MET A 312 -25.03 8.29 -16.35
N GLY A 313 -25.95 8.95 -17.07
CA GLY A 313 -26.12 8.81 -18.51
C GLY A 313 -25.08 9.54 -19.36
N ASN A 314 -24.13 10.27 -18.75
CA ASN A 314 -23.17 11.16 -19.44
C ASN A 314 -23.85 12.21 -20.35
N MET A 315 -25.10 12.62 -20.08
CA MET A 315 -25.87 13.48 -20.98
C MET A 315 -25.29 14.89 -21.12
N ARG A 316 -24.69 15.42 -20.05
CA ARG A 316 -24.09 16.75 -19.99
C ARG A 316 -22.56 16.75 -20.15
N LEU A 317 -21.95 15.62 -20.53
CA LEU A 317 -20.50 15.48 -20.60
C LEU A 317 -19.84 16.50 -21.56
N SER A 318 -20.45 16.74 -22.72
CA SER A 318 -19.98 17.74 -23.69
C SER A 318 -20.05 19.17 -23.13
N GLN A 319 -21.08 19.50 -22.36
CA GLN A 319 -21.24 20.80 -21.71
C GLN A 319 -20.19 21.01 -20.62
N LEU A 320 -19.95 20.01 -19.78
CA LEU A 320 -18.92 20.03 -18.75
C LEU A 320 -17.52 20.20 -19.35
N TYR A 321 -17.23 19.48 -20.44
CA TYR A 321 -15.96 19.61 -21.16
C TYR A 321 -15.74 21.03 -21.70
N ARG A 322 -16.78 21.63 -22.32
CA ARG A 322 -16.71 23.01 -22.84
C ARG A 322 -16.58 24.05 -21.72
N HIS A 323 -17.24 23.84 -20.57
CA HIS A 323 -17.08 24.71 -19.41
C HIS A 323 -15.63 24.70 -18.91
N ALA A 324 -15.07 23.50 -18.67
CA ALA A 324 -13.68 23.36 -18.22
C ALA A 324 -12.68 23.96 -19.24
N ALA A 325 -12.94 23.78 -20.53
CA ALA A 325 -12.17 24.40 -21.59
C ALA A 325 -12.23 25.94 -21.57
N GLY A 326 -13.39 26.50 -21.25
CA GLY A 326 -13.60 27.94 -21.04
C GLY A 326 -12.80 28.48 -19.86
N ASP A 327 -12.83 27.78 -18.73
CA ASP A 327 -12.05 28.15 -17.53
C ASP A 327 -10.53 28.11 -17.77
N LEU A 328 -10.08 27.27 -18.70
CA LEU A 328 -8.67 27.14 -19.10
C LEU A 328 -8.27 28.08 -20.27
N ASP A 329 -9.16 28.99 -20.69
CA ASP A 329 -8.96 29.89 -21.85
C ASP A 329 -8.53 29.16 -23.14
N SER A 330 -8.96 27.90 -23.29
CA SER A 330 -8.57 27.00 -24.38
C SER A 330 -9.61 26.86 -25.49
N MET A 331 -10.73 27.59 -25.38
CA MET A 331 -11.85 27.58 -26.31
C MET A 331 -11.59 28.07 -27.74
N PRO A 332 -10.68 29.02 -28.04
CA PRO A 332 -10.46 29.42 -29.43
C PRO A 332 -9.87 28.25 -30.23
N PRO A 333 -10.44 27.91 -31.39
CA PRO A 333 -9.97 26.78 -32.18
C PRO A 333 -8.54 27.05 -32.66
N LYS A 334 -7.66 26.07 -32.49
CA LYS A 334 -6.27 26.17 -32.95
C LYS A 334 -6.21 25.78 -34.41
N SER A 335 -5.48 26.56 -35.20
CA SER A 335 -5.19 26.18 -36.57
C SER A 335 -4.04 25.14 -36.59
N PRO A 336 -4.02 24.19 -37.53
CA PRO A 336 -2.88 23.32 -37.77
C PRO A 336 -1.60 24.07 -38.11
N GLU A 337 -1.71 25.29 -38.63
CA GLU A 337 -0.57 26.17 -38.91
C GLU A 337 0.12 26.61 -37.60
N ASP A 338 -0.65 26.80 -36.52
CA ASP A 338 -0.10 27.09 -35.19
C ASP A 338 0.61 25.88 -34.56
N ILE A 339 0.35 24.67 -35.07
CA ILE A 339 0.80 23.39 -34.53
C ILE A 339 1.99 22.85 -35.31
N PHE A 340 1.88 22.86 -36.64
CA PHE A 340 2.94 22.50 -37.55
C PHE A 340 3.83 23.72 -37.82
N LYS A 341 4.58 24.16 -36.80
CA LYS A 341 5.55 25.26 -36.93
C LYS A 341 6.79 24.87 -37.77
N THR A 342 7.06 23.58 -37.90
CA THR A 342 8.16 23.01 -38.70
C THR A 342 7.64 21.83 -39.49
N GLY A 343 7.97 21.78 -40.78
CA GLY A 343 7.71 20.60 -41.61
C GLY A 343 8.51 19.40 -41.12
N MET A 344 8.11 18.19 -41.52
CA MET A 344 8.87 16.95 -41.22
C MET A 344 10.34 17.04 -41.66
N ASP A 345 10.65 17.92 -42.61
CA ASP A 345 11.99 18.16 -43.17
C ASP A 345 12.74 19.34 -42.52
N GLY A 346 12.20 19.95 -41.46
CA GLY A 346 12.84 21.07 -40.76
C GLY A 346 12.81 22.42 -41.49
N GLN A 347 12.21 22.49 -42.69
CA GLN A 347 11.90 23.75 -43.37
C GLN A 347 10.60 24.38 -42.84
N GLU A 348 10.52 25.71 -42.86
CA GLU A 348 9.27 26.44 -42.64
C GLU A 348 8.24 25.98 -43.67
N LEU A 349 7.08 25.55 -43.17
CA LEU A 349 5.96 25.08 -43.99
C LEU A 349 5.36 26.27 -44.75
N THR A 350 5.91 26.56 -45.92
CA THR A 350 5.14 27.31 -46.93
C THR A 350 4.02 26.40 -47.42
N THR A 351 2.79 26.92 -47.42
CA THR A 351 1.54 26.22 -47.81
C THR A 351 1.75 25.29 -49.00
N SER A 352 1.99 24.01 -48.73
CA SER A 352 2.18 23.03 -49.80
C SER A 352 0.81 22.71 -50.41
N SER A 353 0.72 22.74 -51.74
CA SER A 353 -0.50 22.44 -52.49
C SER A 353 -0.84 20.95 -52.52
N ASP A 354 -0.09 20.11 -51.80
CA ASP A 354 -0.26 18.67 -51.80
C ASP A 354 -1.54 18.25 -51.07
N SER A 355 -2.41 17.52 -51.78
CA SER A 355 -3.61 16.89 -51.25
C SER A 355 -3.35 16.02 -50.01
N SER A 356 -2.17 15.43 -49.89
CA SER A 356 -1.77 14.61 -48.75
C SER A 356 -1.56 15.46 -47.48
N PHE A 357 -0.84 16.58 -47.60
CA PHE A 357 -0.61 17.54 -46.54
C PHE A 357 -1.91 18.20 -46.10
N LYS A 358 -2.78 18.53 -47.07
CA LYS A 358 -4.13 19.00 -46.79
C LYS A 358 -4.89 18.03 -45.88
N LEU A 359 -4.92 16.75 -46.21
CA LEU A 359 -5.57 15.74 -45.37
C LEU A 359 -4.99 15.66 -43.94
N VAL A 360 -3.66 15.76 -43.79
CA VAL A 360 -2.99 15.77 -42.48
C VAL A 360 -3.43 16.97 -41.64
N CYS A 361 -3.52 18.16 -42.23
CA CYS A 361 -4.03 19.36 -41.55
C CYS A 361 -5.48 19.18 -41.08
N ALA A 362 -6.34 18.54 -41.89
CA ALA A 362 -7.72 18.27 -41.50
C ALA A 362 -7.83 17.30 -40.31
N PHE A 363 -6.99 16.26 -40.25
CA PHE A 363 -6.91 15.37 -39.09
C PHE A 363 -6.35 16.08 -37.86
N ALA A 364 -5.31 16.90 -38.03
CA ALA A 364 -4.71 17.66 -36.93
C ALA A 364 -5.73 18.64 -36.32
N SER A 365 -6.46 19.39 -37.14
CA SER A 365 -7.51 20.29 -36.63
C SER A 365 -8.64 19.50 -35.98
N GLY A 366 -9.03 18.35 -36.57
CA GLY A 366 -9.98 17.39 -36.00
C GLY A 366 -9.63 16.92 -34.58
N LEU A 367 -8.37 16.57 -34.35
CA LEU A 367 -7.89 16.06 -33.06
C LEU A 367 -7.69 17.18 -32.04
N VAL A 368 -7.21 18.34 -32.48
CA VAL A 368 -6.89 19.45 -31.58
C VAL A 368 -8.16 20.16 -31.11
N ASN A 369 -9.15 20.28 -31.99
CA ASN A 369 -10.44 20.89 -31.69
C ASN A 369 -11.50 19.84 -31.29
N CYS A 370 -11.08 18.68 -30.81
CA CYS A 370 -11.95 17.60 -30.36
C CYS A 370 -12.81 18.03 -29.14
N GLY A 371 -14.12 17.84 -29.21
CA GLY A 371 -15.10 18.16 -28.16
C GLY A 371 -15.48 19.64 -28.02
N PHE A 372 -14.75 20.57 -28.64
CA PHE A 372 -15.01 22.02 -28.56
C PHE A 372 -16.19 22.47 -29.43
N GLY A 373 -16.62 21.66 -30.39
CA GLY A 373 -17.76 21.92 -31.27
C GLY A 373 -17.53 23.02 -32.33
N LYS A 374 -16.31 23.56 -32.42
CA LYS A 374 -15.90 24.58 -33.41
C LYS A 374 -14.51 24.28 -33.94
N ASP A 375 -14.30 24.60 -35.21
CA ASP A 375 -13.08 24.36 -35.96
C ASP A 375 -12.88 25.41 -37.06
N THR A 376 -11.62 25.71 -37.37
CA THR A 376 -11.20 26.71 -38.37
C THR A 376 -11.57 26.31 -39.80
N TYR A 377 -11.47 25.04 -40.21
CA TYR A 377 -11.69 24.66 -41.60
C TYR A 377 -13.14 24.32 -41.95
N LEU A 378 -13.94 23.89 -40.98
CA LEU A 378 -15.30 23.40 -41.23
C LEU A 378 -16.40 24.33 -40.70
N THR A 379 -16.12 25.12 -39.66
CA THR A 379 -17.16 25.86 -38.92
C THR A 379 -17.07 27.38 -39.14
N GLU A 380 -15.97 27.86 -39.71
CA GLU A 380 -15.84 29.27 -40.08
C GLU A 380 -16.61 29.60 -41.37
N LYS A 381 -17.17 30.81 -41.43
CA LYS A 381 -18.07 31.28 -42.50
C LYS A 381 -17.42 31.33 -43.89
N ASN A 382 -16.10 31.22 -43.98
CA ASN A 382 -15.30 31.28 -45.20
C ASN A 382 -14.62 29.93 -45.55
N ALA A 383 -15.16 28.82 -45.08
CA ALA A 383 -14.61 27.48 -45.35
C ALA A 383 -14.72 27.09 -46.85
N SER A 384 -13.69 27.38 -47.66
CA SER A 384 -13.56 26.88 -49.05
C SER A 384 -13.06 25.44 -49.12
N TRP A 385 -12.38 25.00 -48.06
CA TRP A 385 -11.72 23.72 -47.93
C TRP A 385 -12.55 22.48 -48.28
N PRO A 386 -13.84 22.38 -47.88
CA PRO A 386 -14.63 21.19 -48.15
C PRO A 386 -14.88 20.96 -49.65
N TYR A 387 -14.74 22.00 -50.48
CA TYR A 387 -15.06 21.97 -51.91
C TYR A 387 -13.84 21.70 -52.81
N GLU A 388 -12.63 21.67 -52.24
CA GLU A 388 -11.37 21.54 -52.98
C GLU A 388 -10.81 20.11 -53.08
N GLN A 389 -11.44 19.12 -52.43
CA GLN A 389 -10.90 17.75 -52.32
C GLN A 389 -11.59 16.75 -53.27
N THR A 390 -10.82 15.78 -53.79
CA THR A 390 -11.28 14.65 -54.63
C THR A 390 -12.14 13.65 -53.85
N GLU A 391 -13.00 12.87 -54.54
CA GLU A 391 -14.02 11.97 -53.96
C GLU A 391 -13.52 11.01 -52.85
N ILE A 392 -12.28 10.51 -52.92
CA ILE A 392 -11.69 9.62 -51.89
C ILE A 392 -11.30 10.40 -50.62
N ALA A 393 -10.83 11.64 -50.77
CA ALA A 393 -10.60 12.55 -49.66
C ALA A 393 -11.94 13.07 -49.08
N LEU A 394 -12.99 13.07 -49.89
CA LEU A 394 -14.39 13.34 -49.52
C LEU A 394 -15.03 12.21 -48.67
N LEU A 395 -14.52 10.97 -48.75
CA LEU A 395 -14.89 9.86 -47.84
C LEU A 395 -14.08 9.88 -46.53
N ARG A 396 -12.85 10.41 -46.58
CA ARG A 396 -12.05 10.75 -45.38
C ARG A 396 -12.49 12.07 -44.75
N ARG A 397 -13.37 12.82 -45.42
CA ARG A 397 -14.11 13.96 -44.90
C ARG A 397 -14.79 13.48 -43.65
N ARG A 398 -14.70 14.31 -42.64
CA ARG A 398 -15.35 14.19 -41.33
C ARG A 398 -14.54 13.39 -40.29
N PRO A 399 -13.46 13.96 -39.74
CA PRO A 399 -13.35 14.04 -38.29
C PRO A 399 -14.45 14.95 -37.68
N CYS A 400 -15.60 15.15 -38.35
CA CYS A 400 -16.69 15.96 -37.80
C CYS A 400 -17.28 15.34 -36.53
N TRP A 401 -17.09 14.02 -36.38
CA TRP A 401 -17.44 13.28 -35.18
C TRP A 401 -16.54 13.61 -33.98
N THR A 402 -15.31 14.09 -34.19
CA THR A 402 -14.41 14.49 -33.08
C THR A 402 -14.78 15.87 -32.54
N TYR A 403 -15.20 16.83 -33.37
CA TYR A 403 -15.57 18.17 -32.86
C TYR A 403 -16.78 18.13 -31.93
N HIS A 404 -17.78 17.33 -32.24
CA HIS A 404 -18.98 17.13 -31.42
C HIS A 404 -18.90 15.85 -30.57
N LEU A 405 -17.72 15.52 -30.06
CA LEU A 405 -17.54 14.36 -29.19
C LEU A 405 -18.42 14.49 -27.93
N TRP A 406 -19.10 13.40 -27.57
CA TRP A 406 -20.03 13.29 -26.44
C TRP A 406 -21.26 14.21 -26.50
N ASP A 407 -21.52 14.85 -27.65
CA ASP A 407 -22.72 15.66 -27.88
C ASP A 407 -23.81 14.82 -28.55
N HIS A 408 -24.86 14.50 -27.80
CA HIS A 408 -25.96 13.68 -28.27
C HIS A 408 -26.99 14.48 -29.09
N ALA A 409 -27.05 15.80 -28.92
CA ALA A 409 -28.04 16.66 -29.56
C ALA A 409 -27.47 17.33 -30.84
N GLU A 410 -26.42 18.14 -30.70
CA GLU A 410 -25.90 18.92 -31.83
C GLU A 410 -25.02 18.08 -32.79
N GLY A 411 -24.45 16.99 -32.27
CA GLY A 411 -23.50 16.17 -33.01
C GLY A 411 -24.12 15.37 -34.15
N LEU A 412 -25.43 15.10 -34.12
CA LEU A 412 -26.15 14.37 -35.16
C LEU A 412 -26.69 15.29 -36.25
N ASP A 413 -27.26 16.44 -35.89
CA ASP A 413 -27.80 17.41 -36.85
C ASP A 413 -26.72 17.95 -37.80
N LYS A 414 -25.52 18.23 -37.28
CA LYS A 414 -24.39 18.71 -38.08
C LYS A 414 -23.66 17.62 -38.87
N ARG A 415 -24.00 16.34 -38.68
CA ARG A 415 -23.47 15.22 -39.49
C ARG A 415 -24.27 14.98 -40.77
N LEU A 416 -25.53 15.41 -40.81
CA LEU A 416 -26.47 15.14 -41.91
C LEU A 416 -26.43 16.22 -43.00
N HIS A 417 -25.88 17.39 -42.70
CA HIS A 417 -25.50 18.43 -43.66
C HIS A 417 -24.01 18.34 -44.00
#